data_AF-D6XB20-F1
#
_entry.id   AF-D6XB20-F1
#
_cell.length_a   1.000
_cell.length_b   1.000
_cell.length_c   1.000
_cell.angle_alpha   90.00
_cell.angle_beta   90.00
_cell.angle_gamma   90.00
#
_symmetry.space_group_name_H-M   'P 1'
#
loop_
_entity.id
_entity.type
_entity.pdbx_description
1 polymer ?
#
loop_
_entity_poly.entity_id
_entity_poly.type
_entity_poly.pdbx_seq_one_letter_code
_entity_poly.pdbx_strand_id
1 'polypeptide(L)'
;MHAQDALSTAGPDGVLGLCGAALALLHSLDPADLGYPCKPGEGRLVHGDFGPQNVLLDHAGTSVAAVIDWEFSRLGNPLEDLAMAEWVIRTHHPELAGHLSSFYRAYGARPDWPARKEAMVRLCHGFRDFCVQWGDPEAVAMWDQRISATEGFRE
;
A
#
# COMPACT_ATOMS: atom_id res chain seq x y z
N MET A 1 5.47 12.26 12.16
CA MET A 1 5.05 12.89 10.88
C MET A 1 4.60 11.80 9.92
N HIS A 2 3.76 12.08 8.92
CA HIS A 2 3.46 11.05 7.91
C HIS A 2 4.69 10.79 7.04
N ALA A 3 4.88 9.54 6.63
CA ALA A 3 5.98 9.13 5.77
C ALA A 3 5.88 9.83 4.41
N GLN A 4 4.67 10.07 3.89
CA GLN A 4 4.48 10.85 2.66
C GLN A 4 5.11 12.24 2.73
N ASP A 5 5.04 12.91 3.89
CA ASP A 5 5.61 14.25 4.08
C ASP A 5 7.14 14.20 4.16
N ALA A 6 7.67 13.04 4.55
CA ALA A 6 9.11 12.78 4.65
C ALA A 6 9.74 12.41 3.30
N LEU A 7 8.96 11.98 2.30
CA LEU A 7 9.48 11.55 0.98
C LEU A 7 10.38 12.63 0.35
N SER A 8 9.98 13.89 0.45
CA SER A 8 10.71 15.03 -0.12
C SER A 8 11.83 15.59 0.77
N THR A 9 11.81 15.31 2.07
CA THR A 9 12.68 15.98 3.06
C THR A 9 13.74 15.06 3.66
N ALA A 10 13.40 13.80 3.93
CA ALA A 10 14.29 12.79 4.50
C ALA A 10 14.93 11.87 3.44
N GLY A 11 14.48 11.98 2.18
CA GLY A 11 14.96 11.20 1.05
C GLY A 11 14.05 10.00 0.75
N PRO A 12 13.63 9.82 -0.52
CA PRO A 12 12.59 8.85 -0.86
C PRO A 12 13.01 7.40 -0.62
N ASP A 13 14.28 7.05 -0.84
CA ASP A 13 14.77 5.68 -0.64
C ASP A 13 14.71 5.22 0.82
N GLY A 14 15.10 6.09 1.75
CA GLY A 14 15.06 5.78 3.18
C GLY A 14 13.63 5.59 3.69
N VAL A 15 12.75 6.53 3.32
CA VAL A 15 11.33 6.49 3.70
C VAL A 15 10.62 5.29 3.10
N LEU A 16 10.80 5.02 1.81
CA LEU A 16 10.21 3.84 1.17
C LEU A 16 10.78 2.54 1.72
N GLY A 17 12.06 2.51 2.09
CA GLY A 17 12.66 1.41 2.82
C GLY A 17 11.99 1.14 4.17
N LEU A 18 11.72 2.18 4.96
CA LEU A 18 10.99 2.06 6.23
C LEU A 18 9.56 1.53 6.02
N CYS A 19 8.84 2.03 5.01
CA CYS A 19 7.52 1.51 4.65
C CYS A 19 7.58 0.03 4.27
N GLY A 20 8.56 -0.37 3.46
CA GLY A 20 8.73 -1.77 3.04
C GLY A 20 9.03 -2.70 4.21
N ALA A 21 9.92 -2.28 5.12
CA ALA A 21 10.24 -3.04 6.32
C ALA A 21 9.03 -3.16 7.28
N ALA A 22 8.26 -2.10 7.45
CA ALA A 22 7.04 -2.14 8.28
C ALA A 22 5.98 -3.08 7.69
N LEU A 23 5.80 -3.06 6.36
CA LEU A 23 4.86 -3.98 5.72
C LEU A 23 5.32 -5.44 5.82
N ALA A 24 6.62 -5.70 5.68
CA ALA A 24 7.17 -7.04 5.89
C ALA A 24 6.93 -7.53 7.32
N LEU A 25 7.11 -6.66 8.32
CA LEU A 25 6.79 -6.99 9.71
C LEU A 25 5.30 -7.32 9.87
N LEU A 26 4.40 -6.48 9.33
CA LEU A 26 2.96 -6.72 9.37
C LEU A 26 2.58 -8.09 8.76
N HIS A 27 3.07 -8.37 7.55
CA HIS A 27 2.78 -9.62 6.84
C HIS A 27 3.47 -10.86 7.44
N SER A 28 4.46 -10.68 8.32
CA SER A 28 5.11 -11.77 9.03
C SER A 28 4.28 -12.30 10.20
N LEU A 29 3.31 -11.51 10.69
CA LEU A 29 2.43 -11.91 11.78
C LEU A 29 1.45 -12.99 11.29
N ASP A 30 1.28 -14.06 12.08
CA ASP A 30 0.17 -14.96 11.91
C ASP A 30 -1.04 -14.39 12.69
N PRO A 31 -2.17 -14.09 12.03
CA PRO A 31 -3.36 -13.60 12.71
C PRO A 31 -3.87 -14.56 13.80
N ALA A 32 -3.64 -15.87 13.66
CA ALA A 32 -3.97 -16.83 14.70
C ALA A 32 -3.15 -16.62 15.98
N ASP A 33 -1.87 -16.24 15.87
CA ASP A 33 -1.01 -15.93 17.02
C ASP A 33 -1.45 -14.64 17.74
N LEU A 34 -2.22 -13.79 17.05
CA LEU A 34 -2.84 -12.58 17.60
C LEU A 34 -4.24 -12.82 18.18
N GLY A 35 -4.73 -14.07 18.16
CA GLY A 35 -6.06 -14.43 18.65
C GLY A 35 -7.21 -14.14 17.67
N TYR A 36 -6.90 -13.88 16.39
CA TYR A 36 -7.92 -13.75 15.35
C TYR A 36 -8.57 -15.12 15.07
N PRO A 37 -9.90 -15.21 14.89
CA PRO A 37 -10.59 -16.48 14.71
C PRO A 37 -10.39 -17.06 13.30
N CYS A 38 -9.17 -17.51 13.00
CA CYS A 38 -8.78 -18.20 11.77
C CYS A 38 -7.83 -19.36 12.06
N LYS A 39 -7.61 -20.23 11.07
CA LYS A 39 -6.57 -21.25 11.15
C LYS A 39 -5.19 -20.63 10.87
N PRO A 40 -4.11 -21.16 11.48
CA PRO A 40 -2.75 -20.78 11.11
C PRO A 40 -2.53 -20.90 9.60
N GLY A 41 -2.00 -19.84 8.98
CA GLY A 41 -1.75 -19.78 7.54
C GLY A 41 -2.98 -19.64 6.62
N GLU A 42 -4.19 -19.41 7.14
CA GLU A 42 -5.41 -19.21 6.32
C GLU A 42 -5.42 -17.88 5.53
N GLY A 43 -4.49 -16.97 5.83
CA GLY A 43 -4.28 -15.72 5.13
C GLY A 43 -3.22 -14.87 5.83
N ARG A 44 -2.92 -13.69 5.29
CA ARG A 44 -2.14 -12.67 6.02
C ARG A 44 -3.05 -11.53 6.42
N LEU A 45 -2.75 -10.90 7.56
CA LEU A 45 -3.34 -9.62 7.88
C LEU A 45 -2.89 -8.60 6.84
N VAL A 46 -3.84 -8.08 6.08
CA VAL A 46 -3.62 -6.97 5.15
C VAL A 46 -4.26 -5.71 5.74
N HIS A 47 -3.63 -4.57 5.52
CA HIS A 47 -4.12 -3.26 5.93
C HIS A 47 -5.29 -2.81 5.04
N GLY A 48 -5.21 -3.07 3.73
CA GLY A 48 -6.22 -2.69 2.74
C GLY A 48 -6.08 -1.25 2.20
N ASP A 49 -5.29 -0.41 2.88
CA ASP A 49 -4.92 0.95 2.45
C ASP A 49 -3.48 1.30 2.83
N PHE A 50 -2.56 0.33 2.72
CA PHE A 50 -1.18 0.55 3.14
C PHE A 50 -0.42 1.47 2.17
N GLY A 51 0.23 2.50 2.71
CA GLY A 51 1.15 3.35 1.95
C GLY A 51 1.77 4.45 2.82
N PRO A 52 2.66 5.30 2.27
CA PRO A 52 3.31 6.37 3.01
C PRO A 52 2.35 7.37 3.67
N GLN A 53 1.12 7.47 3.18
CA GLN A 53 0.06 8.28 3.77
C GLN A 53 -0.40 7.74 5.14
N ASN A 54 -0.28 6.43 5.37
CA ASN A 54 -0.74 5.76 6.59
C ASN A 54 0.39 5.23 7.48
N VAL A 55 1.63 5.57 7.15
CA VAL A 55 2.82 5.27 7.96
C VAL A 55 3.28 6.54 8.66
N LEU A 56 3.41 6.50 9.99
CA LEU A 56 3.97 7.57 10.79
C LEU A 56 5.42 7.27 11.14
N LEU A 57 6.30 8.24 10.92
CA LEU A 57 7.70 8.19 11.36
C LEU A 57 7.88 8.88 12.71
N ASP A 58 8.89 8.45 13.45
CA ASP A 58 9.36 9.13 14.64
C ASP A 58 9.84 10.57 14.34
N HIS A 59 10.16 11.33 15.39
CA HIS A 59 10.58 12.72 15.25
C HIS A 59 11.90 12.88 14.46
N ALA A 60 12.73 11.85 14.44
CA ALA A 60 14.01 11.86 13.72
C ALA A 60 13.85 11.43 12.25
N GLY A 61 12.71 10.85 11.87
CA GLY A 61 12.47 10.28 10.55
C GLY A 61 13.24 8.98 10.30
N THR A 62 13.74 8.32 11.34
CA THR A 62 14.66 7.16 11.22
C THR A 62 13.99 5.82 11.50
N SER A 63 12.80 5.83 12.10
CA SER A 63 12.03 4.63 12.38
C SER A 63 10.53 4.84 12.20
N VAL A 64 9.79 3.74 11.96
CA VAL A 64 8.33 3.75 11.93
C VAL A 64 7.81 3.79 13.35
N ALA A 65 7.04 4.82 13.67
CA ALA A 65 6.39 5.00 14.96
C ALA A 65 5.02 4.29 15.00
N ALA A 66 4.25 4.33 13.91
CA ALA A 66 2.94 3.68 13.82
C ALA A 66 2.51 3.45 12.37
N VAL A 67 1.61 2.48 12.19
CA VAL A 67 0.73 2.37 11.02
C VAL A 67 -0.68 2.67 11.50
N ILE A 68 -1.40 3.54 10.78
CA ILE A 68 -2.72 4.06 11.19
C ILE A 68 -3.77 3.78 10.11
N ASP A 69 -5.03 4.00 10.44
CA ASP A 69 -6.17 3.88 9.51
C ASP A 69 -6.50 2.45 9.06
N TRP A 70 -6.87 1.62 10.03
CA TRP A 70 -7.07 0.17 9.88
C TRP A 70 -8.47 -0.24 9.40
N GLU A 71 -9.31 0.69 8.93
CA GLU A 71 -10.73 0.42 8.66
C GLU A 71 -10.98 -0.58 7.52
N PHE A 72 -10.01 -0.75 6.61
CA PHE A 72 -10.04 -1.72 5.51
C PHE A 72 -9.29 -3.03 5.81
N SER A 73 -8.82 -3.20 7.05
CA SER A 73 -8.00 -4.36 7.42
C SER A 73 -8.81 -5.65 7.47
N ARG A 74 -8.20 -6.74 7.00
CA ARG A 74 -8.82 -8.07 6.91
C ARG A 74 -7.78 -9.15 6.66
N LEU A 75 -8.21 -10.41 6.63
CA LEU A 75 -7.40 -11.49 6.06
C LEU A 75 -7.42 -11.41 4.54
N GLY A 76 -6.25 -11.43 3.92
CA GLY A 76 -6.13 -11.27 2.47
C GLY A 76 -4.79 -11.68 1.91
N ASN A 77 -4.58 -11.32 0.63
CA ASN A 77 -3.33 -11.56 -0.07
C ASN A 77 -2.38 -10.37 0.15
N PRO A 78 -1.13 -10.58 0.65
CA PRO A 78 -0.11 -9.54 0.79
C PRO A 78 0.13 -8.67 -0.46
N LEU A 79 -0.15 -9.22 -1.65
CA LEU A 79 -0.02 -8.49 -2.90
C LEU A 79 -0.91 -7.23 -2.94
N GLU A 80 -2.01 -7.19 -2.20
CA GLU A 80 -2.91 -6.06 -2.15
C GLU A 80 -2.26 -4.83 -1.52
N ASP A 81 -1.60 -4.97 -0.37
CA ASP A 81 -0.90 -3.85 0.28
C ASP A 81 0.36 -3.44 -0.50
N LEU A 82 1.05 -4.40 -1.13
CA LEU A 82 2.16 -4.11 -2.03
C LEU A 82 1.71 -3.30 -3.25
N ALA A 83 0.56 -3.64 -3.82
CA ALA A 83 -0.03 -2.92 -4.93
C ALA A 83 -0.54 -1.55 -4.50
N MET A 84 -1.17 -1.43 -3.33
CA MET A 84 -1.61 -0.15 -2.77
C MET A 84 -0.43 0.81 -2.61
N ALA A 85 0.63 0.40 -1.92
CA ALA A 85 1.78 1.26 -1.67
C ALA A 85 2.45 1.75 -2.96
N GLU A 86 2.60 0.85 -3.94
CA GLU A 86 3.11 1.23 -5.26
C GLU A 86 2.15 2.17 -5.98
N TRP A 87 0.85 1.88 -5.97
CA TRP A 87 -0.16 2.68 -6.64
C TRP A 87 -0.22 4.11 -6.08
N VAL A 88 -0.11 4.26 -4.75
CA VAL A 88 -0.03 5.57 -4.10
C VAL A 88 1.14 6.36 -4.64
N ILE A 89 2.33 5.77 -4.71
CA ILE A 89 3.51 6.43 -5.25
C ILE A 89 3.31 6.79 -6.73
N ARG A 90 2.88 5.85 -7.57
CA ARG A 90 2.71 6.12 -9.01
C ARG A 90 1.64 7.16 -9.31
N THR A 91 0.61 7.27 -8.48
CA THR A 91 -0.51 8.20 -8.67
C THR A 91 -0.24 9.58 -8.06
N HIS A 92 0.32 9.64 -6.86
CA HIS A 92 0.44 10.89 -6.08
C HIS A 92 1.87 11.45 -6.06
N HIS A 93 2.87 10.62 -6.33
CA HIS A 93 4.30 10.97 -6.37
C HIS A 93 5.00 10.33 -7.59
N PRO A 94 4.48 10.53 -8.82
CA PRO A 94 4.96 9.81 -10.01
C PRO A 94 6.46 10.01 -10.27
N GLU A 95 7.02 11.15 -9.89
CA GLU A 95 8.45 11.46 -9.95
C GLU A 95 9.31 10.53 -9.06
N LEU A 96 8.71 9.93 -8.04
CA LEU A 96 9.38 9.04 -7.09
C LEU A 96 9.25 7.55 -7.45
N ALA A 97 8.56 7.19 -8.55
CA ALA A 97 8.35 5.79 -8.94
C ALA A 97 9.66 5.00 -9.10
N GLY A 98 10.76 5.65 -9.50
CA GLY A 98 12.09 5.02 -9.58
C GLY A 98 12.65 4.52 -8.24
N HIS A 99 12.17 5.06 -7.13
CA HIS A 99 12.60 4.70 -5.77
C HIS A 99 11.85 3.50 -5.17
N LEU A 100 10.82 2.97 -5.84
CA LEU A 100 10.09 1.78 -5.40
C LEU A 100 10.98 0.54 -5.23
N SER A 101 12.17 0.53 -5.85
CA SER A 101 13.16 -0.52 -5.62
C SER A 101 13.60 -0.62 -4.15
N SER A 102 13.65 0.51 -3.42
CA SER A 102 14.01 0.56 -1.99
C SER A 102 12.90 -0.04 -1.11
N PHE A 103 11.63 0.23 -1.45
CA PHE A 103 10.47 -0.40 -0.82
C PHE A 103 10.49 -1.92 -0.96
N TYR A 104 10.59 -2.44 -2.19
CA TYR A 104 10.57 -3.89 -2.41
C TYR A 104 11.80 -4.60 -1.85
N ARG A 105 12.98 -3.95 -1.87
CA ARG A 105 14.19 -4.50 -1.24
C ARG A 105 13.99 -4.66 0.25
N ALA A 106 13.45 -3.66 0.94
CA ALA A 106 13.19 -3.72 2.37
C ALA A 106 12.05 -4.67 2.73
N TYR A 107 11.04 -4.79 1.86
CA TYR A 107 9.99 -5.80 2.01
C TYR A 107 10.52 -7.24 1.87
N GLY A 108 11.58 -7.43 1.07
CA GLY A 108 12.25 -8.71 0.87
C GLY A 108 11.76 -9.51 -0.35
N ALA A 109 10.78 -8.99 -1.10
CA ALA A 109 10.30 -9.59 -2.34
C ALA A 109 9.74 -8.51 -3.29
N ARG A 110 9.87 -8.75 -4.60
CA ARG A 110 9.22 -7.94 -5.63
C ARG A 110 8.45 -8.86 -6.57
N PRO A 111 7.11 -8.91 -6.47
CA PRO A 111 6.31 -9.67 -7.42
C PRO A 111 6.51 -9.15 -8.85
N ASP A 112 6.32 -10.03 -9.84
CA ASP A 112 6.49 -9.67 -11.24
C ASP A 112 5.52 -8.55 -11.65
N TRP A 113 5.96 -7.72 -12.58
CA TRP A 113 5.21 -6.56 -13.03
C TRP A 113 3.74 -6.84 -13.42
N PRO A 114 3.43 -7.89 -14.21
CA PRO A 114 2.04 -8.18 -14.56
C PRO A 114 1.15 -8.40 -13.33
N ALA A 115 1.64 -9.11 -12.31
CA ALA A 115 0.89 -9.38 -11.09
C ALA A 115 0.66 -8.11 -10.28
N ARG A 116 1.68 -7.25 -10.16
CA ARG A 116 1.56 -5.96 -9.45
C ARG A 116 0.58 -5.03 -10.14
N LYS A 117 0.69 -4.87 -11.46
CA LYS A 117 -0.21 -4.04 -12.25
C LYS A 117 -1.65 -4.52 -12.18
N GLU A 118 -1.88 -5.81 -12.35
CA GLU A 118 -3.21 -6.40 -12.24
C GLU A 118 -3.82 -6.19 -10.84
N ALA A 119 -3.01 -6.31 -9.78
CA ALA A 119 -3.44 -6.03 -8.43
C ALA A 119 -3.80 -4.54 -8.22
N MET A 120 -3.02 -3.61 -8.75
CA MET A 120 -3.35 -2.18 -8.72
C MET A 120 -4.66 -1.86 -9.45
N VAL A 121 -4.89 -2.46 -10.62
CA VAL A 121 -6.14 -2.28 -11.38
C VAL A 121 -7.34 -2.83 -10.58
N ARG A 122 -7.23 -4.04 -10.02
CA ARG A 122 -8.28 -4.63 -9.16
C ARG A 122 -8.58 -3.74 -7.95
N LEU A 123 -7.57 -3.17 -7.32
CA LEU A 123 -7.70 -2.27 -6.19
C LEU A 123 -8.50 -1.00 -6.57
N CYS A 124 -8.17 -0.38 -7.70
CA CYS A 124 -8.92 0.77 -8.23
C CYS A 124 -10.39 0.43 -8.49
N HIS A 125 -10.67 -0.75 -9.05
CA HIS A 125 -12.05 -1.22 -9.23
C HIS A 125 -12.78 -1.40 -7.89
N GLY A 126 -12.10 -1.94 -6.87
CA GLY A 126 -12.68 -2.10 -5.52
C GLY A 126 -13.12 -0.76 -4.91
N PHE A 127 -12.29 0.27 -5.00
CA PHE A 127 -12.66 1.61 -4.52
C PHE A 127 -13.76 2.25 -5.36
N ARG A 128 -13.73 2.07 -6.69
CA ARG A 128 -14.81 2.53 -7.56
C ARG A 128 -16.15 1.92 -7.14
N ASP A 129 -16.18 0.61 -6.91
CA ASP A 129 -17.39 -0.12 -6.51
C ASP A 129 -17.88 0.35 -5.13
N PHE A 130 -16.96 0.64 -4.21
CA PHE A 130 -17.30 1.27 -2.93
C PHE A 130 -17.98 2.64 -3.13
N CYS A 131 -17.45 3.50 -3.99
CA CYS A 131 -18.08 4.80 -4.31
C CYS A 131 -19.47 4.65 -4.96
N VAL A 132 -19.67 3.61 -5.80
CA VAL A 132 -20.99 3.29 -6.35
C VAL A 132 -21.97 2.93 -5.23
N GLN A 133 -21.56 2.07 -4.29
CA GLN A 133 -22.39 1.67 -3.15
C GLN A 133 -22.73 2.85 -2.24
N TRP A 134 -21.80 3.79 -2.08
CA TRP A 134 -21.99 5.01 -1.29
C TRP A 134 -22.84 6.08 -2.01
N GLY A 135 -23.10 5.91 -3.31
CA GLY A 135 -23.91 6.84 -4.10
C GLY A 135 -23.19 8.14 -4.44
N ASP A 136 -21.86 8.11 -4.59
CA ASP A 136 -21.04 9.28 -4.94
C ASP A 136 -20.59 9.24 -6.43
N PRO A 137 -21.35 9.85 -7.36
CA PRO A 137 -21.04 9.79 -8.78
C PRO A 137 -19.77 10.55 -9.17
N GLU A 138 -19.38 11.58 -8.42
CA GLU A 138 -18.14 12.33 -8.69
C GLU A 138 -16.93 11.48 -8.34
N ALA A 139 -16.96 10.80 -7.19
CA ALA A 139 -15.92 9.86 -6.81
C ALA A 139 -15.84 8.66 -7.77
N VAL A 140 -16.97 8.15 -8.27
CA VAL A 140 -16.97 7.10 -9.31
C VAL A 140 -16.26 7.56 -10.58
N ALA A 141 -16.57 8.76 -11.08
CA ALA A 141 -15.92 9.30 -12.28
C ALA A 141 -14.42 9.52 -12.08
N MET A 142 -14.01 9.97 -10.88
CA MET A 142 -12.60 10.09 -10.51
C MET A 142 -11.91 8.71 -10.54
N TRP A 143 -12.52 7.67 -9.98
CA TRP A 143 -11.95 6.33 -9.99
C TRP A 143 -11.92 5.70 -11.39
N ASP A 144 -12.88 5.97 -12.27
CA ASP A 144 -12.83 5.57 -13.68
C ASP A 144 -11.60 6.14 -14.41
N GLN A 145 -11.27 7.41 -14.13
CA GLN A 145 -10.04 8.02 -14.65
C GLN A 145 -8.79 7.37 -14.06
N ARG A 146 -8.78 7.08 -12.74
CA ARG A 146 -7.66 6.41 -12.07
C ARG A 146 -7.44 4.99 -12.59
N ILE A 147 -8.49 4.23 -12.89
CA ILE A 147 -8.40 2.91 -13.52
C ILE A 147 -7.70 3.04 -14.87
N SER A 148 -8.17 3.95 -15.72
CA SER A 148 -7.61 4.18 -17.06
C SER A 148 -6.13 4.59 -17.00
N ALA A 149 -5.75 5.43 -16.04
CA ALA A 149 -4.36 5.82 -15.82
C ALA A 149 -3.49 4.64 -15.33
N THR A 150 -4.03 3.82 -14.41
CA THR A 150 -3.34 2.65 -13.83
C THR A 150 -3.09 1.57 -14.90
N GLU A 151 -4.06 1.35 -15.80
CA GLU A 151 -3.89 0.49 -16.98
C GLU A 151 -2.80 1.00 -17.92
N GLY A 152 -2.51 2.30 -17.91
CA GLY A 152 -1.43 2.94 -18.66
C GLY A 152 -0.04 2.80 -18.03
N PHE A 153 0.07 2.39 -16.75
CA PHE A 153 1.36 2.26 -16.08
C PHE A 153 2.29 1.27 -16.80
N ARG A 154 3.59 1.58 -16.70
CA ARG A 154 4.72 0.78 -17.19
C ARG A 154 5.68 0.56 -16.03
N GLU A 155 6.44 -0.54 -16.08
CA GLU A 155 7.39 -0.87 -15.03
C GLU A 155 8.41 0.24 -14.81
#